data_AF-B5JH56-F1
#
_entry.id   AF-B5JH56-F1
#
_cell.length_a   1.000
_cell.length_b   1.000
_cell.length_c   1.000
_cell.angle_alpha   90.00
_cell.angle_beta   90.00
_cell.angle_gamma   90.00
#
_symmetry.space_group_name_H-M   'P 1'
#
loop_
_entity.id
_entity.type
_entity.pdbx_description
1 polymer ?
#
loop_
_entity_poly.entity_id
_entity_poly.type
_entity_poly.pdbx_seq_one_letter_code
_entity_poly.pdbx_strand_id
1 'polypeptide(L)'
;MRLDRYFSRRRTLDLESDTLEGALKELLKVSTSRFKDLERKKLLPGLLQRENTMTTYLGNGVALPHLRVKMRRKYVFAIGRSKEGISYEGLKNQEKVHFVILLLAGEGARDYLNVLAAVARLVKDQAFVDMLLESESMDKLHEQLTAAFGGILAVSKKTRQSSINRLMLRQATRVAKGAHCDSIVVFGDTMLSRPVEPPDEFKDVKSVLISRRAKEGDVEDAVFDDVIQVRSFSTGRLAQMRSAFLVGLTRGVFKTSDKICCVGGIPSSDLFDTLVVIDLKNEFHALLAERENFMPSDVSPEVLERVIGVAMELSIEGREGRPVGTLFVLGDTKKVEHMTKPLVLNPFFGYKEEDRNILSPFMDETVKEFSSLDGAFIIKGDGVLVSAGSLIHTPEFEQSLPSGLGARHAAGAAISLATDCLAIVVSSSSGQVTVFRNGIALPLVERSFGGKSL
;
A
#
# COMPACT_ATOMS: atom_id res chain seq x y z
N MET A 1 -8.63 -3.39 11.07
CA MET A 1 -9.66 -2.48 11.65
C MET A 1 -11.06 -2.83 11.10
N ARG A 2 -12.07 -3.01 11.96
CA ARG A 2 -13.47 -3.32 11.59
C ARG A 2 -14.21 -2.08 11.06
N LEU A 3 -14.14 -1.84 9.74
CA LEU A 3 -14.76 -0.69 9.08
C LEU A 3 -16.29 -0.82 8.94
N ASP A 4 -16.80 -2.05 8.88
CA ASP A 4 -18.23 -2.39 8.84
C ASP A 4 -19.06 -1.64 9.87
N ARG A 5 -18.52 -1.44 11.08
CA ARG A 5 -19.22 -0.80 12.19
C ARG A 5 -19.59 0.67 11.93
N TYR A 6 -18.95 1.32 10.95
CA TYR A 6 -19.22 2.71 10.61
C TYR A 6 -20.19 2.88 9.42
N PHE A 7 -20.43 1.81 8.66
CA PHE A 7 -21.45 1.76 7.62
C PHE A 7 -22.82 1.51 8.26
N SER A 8 -23.86 2.16 7.74
CA SER A 8 -25.21 2.08 8.29
C SER A 8 -26.22 2.12 7.17
N ARG A 9 -27.21 1.21 7.19
CA ARG A 9 -28.33 1.18 6.23
C ARG A 9 -28.93 2.56 6.01
N ARG A 10 -29.15 3.33 7.09
CA ARG A 10 -29.74 4.68 7.05
C ARG A 10 -28.87 5.76 6.37
N ARG A 11 -27.61 5.46 6.05
CA ARG A 11 -26.67 6.37 5.38
C ARG A 11 -26.21 5.82 4.03
N THR A 12 -26.89 4.80 3.53
CA THR A 12 -26.74 4.28 2.17
C THR A 12 -28.01 4.67 1.42
N LEU A 13 -27.89 5.42 0.33
CA LEU A 13 -29.04 5.89 -0.46
C LEU A 13 -28.72 5.90 -1.97
N ASP A 14 -29.76 5.86 -2.78
CA ASP A 14 -29.68 6.28 -4.18
C ASP A 14 -29.71 7.82 -4.22
N LEU A 15 -28.84 8.41 -5.03
CA LEU A 15 -28.69 9.84 -5.22
C LEU A 15 -29.71 10.36 -6.22
N GLU A 16 -30.32 11.49 -5.92
CA GLU A 16 -31.22 12.19 -6.84
C GLU A 16 -30.47 13.23 -7.68
N SER A 17 -29.43 13.84 -7.10
CA SER A 17 -28.62 14.86 -7.78
C SER A 17 -27.69 14.27 -8.84
N ASP A 18 -27.48 15.03 -9.91
CA ASP A 18 -26.56 14.76 -11.01
C ASP A 18 -25.22 15.51 -10.89
N THR A 19 -24.99 16.20 -9.76
CA THR A 19 -23.78 16.97 -9.47
C THR A 19 -23.14 16.52 -8.16
N LEU A 20 -21.81 16.65 -8.04
CA LEU A 20 -21.10 16.32 -6.81
C LEU A 20 -21.59 17.15 -5.62
N GLU A 21 -21.80 18.46 -5.79
CA GLU A 21 -22.31 19.31 -4.71
C GLU A 21 -23.70 18.87 -4.23
N GLY A 22 -24.60 18.51 -5.16
CA GLY A 22 -25.92 17.97 -4.85
C GLY A 22 -25.83 16.64 -4.08
N ALA A 23 -25.00 15.72 -4.56
CA ALA A 23 -24.75 14.44 -3.90
C ALA A 23 -24.20 14.63 -2.47
N LEU A 24 -23.23 15.54 -2.29
CA LEU A 24 -22.69 15.89 -0.97
C LEU A 24 -23.76 16.48 -0.05
N LYS A 25 -24.65 17.33 -0.57
CA LYS A 25 -25.78 17.89 0.17
C LYS A 25 -26.69 16.78 0.69
N GLU A 26 -27.02 15.79 -0.12
CA GLU A 26 -27.84 14.63 0.27
C GLU A 26 -27.13 13.75 1.31
N LEU A 27 -25.86 13.42 1.09
CA LEU A 27 -25.06 12.59 2.00
C LEU A 27 -24.83 13.27 3.36
N LEU A 28 -24.61 14.58 3.38
CA LEU A 28 -24.50 15.34 4.62
C LEU A 28 -25.83 15.38 5.39
N LYS A 29 -26.97 15.43 4.69
CA LYS A 29 -28.30 15.41 5.34
C LYS A 29 -28.49 14.12 6.15
N VAL A 30 -28.18 12.96 5.56
CA VAL A 30 -28.30 11.67 6.28
C VAL A 30 -27.21 11.50 7.34
N SER A 31 -25.99 12.01 7.09
CA SER A 31 -24.86 11.90 8.01
C SER A 31 -25.01 12.73 9.28
N THR A 32 -25.59 13.94 9.19
CA THR A 32 -25.67 14.88 10.32
C THR A 32 -26.97 14.77 11.13
N SER A 33 -28.01 14.13 10.57
CA SER A 33 -29.36 14.05 11.17
C SER A 33 -29.42 13.59 12.64
N ARG A 34 -28.49 12.74 13.08
CA ARG A 34 -28.43 12.22 14.47
C ARG A 34 -27.34 12.86 15.33
N PHE A 35 -26.54 13.75 14.77
CA PHE A 35 -25.30 14.22 15.38
C PHE A 35 -25.32 15.74 15.53
N LYS A 36 -25.76 16.21 16.71
CA LYS A 36 -25.87 17.66 17.03
C LYS A 36 -24.53 18.40 16.94
N ASP A 37 -23.42 17.69 17.07
CA ASP A 37 -22.05 18.20 16.96
C ASP A 37 -21.58 18.38 15.50
N LEU A 38 -22.36 17.95 14.51
CA LEU A 38 -22.03 18.10 13.09
C LEU A 38 -22.96 19.12 12.41
N GLU A 39 -22.43 20.31 12.14
CA GLU A 39 -23.18 21.38 11.49
C GLU A 39 -23.01 21.37 9.97
N ARG A 40 -24.04 20.95 9.23
CA ARG A 40 -24.00 20.80 7.76
C ARG A 40 -23.48 22.03 7.01
N LYS A 41 -23.87 23.24 7.44
CA LYS A 41 -23.47 24.50 6.79
C LYS A 41 -21.95 24.74 6.81
N LYS A 42 -21.24 24.18 7.79
CA LYS A 42 -19.78 24.29 7.92
C LYS A 42 -19.03 23.18 7.19
N LEU A 43 -19.67 22.03 6.96
CA LEU A 43 -19.04 20.85 6.36
C LEU A 43 -18.95 20.93 4.83
N LEU A 44 -20.03 21.39 4.18
CA LEU A 44 -20.08 21.44 2.71
C LEU A 44 -18.96 22.33 2.11
N PRO A 45 -18.73 23.57 2.59
CA PRO A 45 -17.64 24.40 2.05
C PRO A 45 -16.27 23.75 2.21
N GLY A 46 -16.01 23.07 3.34
CA GLY A 46 -14.75 22.36 3.57
C GLY A 46 -14.54 21.18 2.61
N LEU A 47 -15.59 20.40 2.33
CA LEU A 47 -15.55 19.31 1.36
C LEU A 47 -15.30 19.82 -0.06
N LEU A 48 -16.00 20.89 -0.47
CA LEU A 48 -15.81 21.49 -1.80
C LEU A 48 -14.43 22.14 -1.95
N GLN A 49 -13.92 22.80 -0.89
CA GLN A 49 -12.57 23.32 -0.90
C GLN A 49 -11.53 22.20 -1.03
N ARG A 50 -11.74 21.07 -0.35
CA ARG A 50 -10.86 19.91 -0.46
C ARG A 50 -10.88 19.31 -1.86
N GLU A 51 -12.06 19.22 -2.46
CA GLU A 51 -12.26 18.76 -3.82
C GLU A 51 -11.54 19.65 -4.84
N ASN A 52 -11.67 20.98 -4.69
CA ASN A 52 -10.99 21.95 -5.56
C ASN A 52 -9.48 21.96 -5.41
N THR A 53 -8.96 21.49 -4.27
CA THR A 53 -7.51 21.37 -4.05
C THR A 53 -6.96 20.19 -4.83
N MET A 54 -7.67 19.06 -4.79
CA MET A 54 -7.33 17.84 -5.51
C MET A 54 -8.57 16.95 -5.59
N THR A 55 -8.81 16.39 -6.78
CA THR A 55 -9.91 15.45 -7.01
C THR A 55 -9.96 14.33 -5.96
N THR A 56 -11.16 14.02 -5.47
CA THR A 56 -11.39 12.84 -4.62
C THR A 56 -11.89 11.63 -5.40
N TYR A 57 -11.79 11.67 -6.72
CA TYR A 57 -12.02 10.53 -7.58
C TYR A 57 -10.94 9.45 -7.40
N LEU A 58 -11.36 8.19 -7.36
CA LEU A 58 -10.50 7.03 -7.15
C LEU A 58 -10.39 6.11 -8.36
N GLY A 59 -11.07 6.43 -9.47
CA GLY A 59 -11.24 5.52 -10.60
C GLY A 59 -12.57 4.76 -10.55
N ASN A 60 -12.88 4.06 -11.65
CA ASN A 60 -14.02 3.13 -11.77
C ASN A 60 -15.39 3.77 -11.42
N GLY A 61 -15.57 5.07 -11.65
CA GLY A 61 -16.80 5.77 -11.30
C GLY A 61 -17.02 5.98 -9.81
N VAL A 62 -15.98 5.97 -8.97
CA VAL A 62 -16.10 6.16 -7.52
C VAL A 62 -15.35 7.40 -7.03
N ALA A 63 -16.03 8.25 -6.26
CA ALA A 63 -15.43 9.37 -5.52
C ALA A 63 -15.50 9.13 -4.01
N LEU A 64 -14.47 9.56 -3.28
CA LEU A 64 -14.38 9.47 -1.82
C LEU A 64 -14.14 10.86 -1.17
N PRO A 65 -15.11 11.79 -1.26
CA PRO A 65 -15.00 13.07 -0.56
C PRO A 65 -14.81 12.88 0.94
N HIS A 66 -13.86 13.59 1.53
CA HIS A 66 -13.51 13.41 2.93
C HIS A 66 -13.12 14.72 3.62
N LEU A 67 -13.36 14.78 4.92
CA LEU A 67 -13.04 15.96 5.73
C LEU A 67 -12.73 15.56 7.18
N ARG A 68 -11.70 16.18 7.77
CA ARG A 68 -11.46 16.13 9.22
C ARG A 68 -12.35 17.13 9.94
N VAL A 69 -13.02 16.68 11.00
CA VAL A 69 -14.04 17.44 11.71
C VAL A 69 -13.86 17.27 13.21
N LYS A 70 -14.06 18.36 13.95
CA LYS A 70 -14.17 18.32 15.41
C LYS A 70 -15.45 17.59 15.84
N MET A 71 -15.33 16.29 16.10
CA MET A 71 -16.43 15.45 16.57
C MET A 71 -15.94 14.40 17.57
N ARG A 72 -16.85 13.90 18.41
CA ARG A 72 -16.52 12.86 19.41
C ARG A 72 -16.28 11.48 18.79
N ARG A 73 -16.82 11.23 17.60
CA ARG A 73 -16.74 9.93 16.92
C ARG A 73 -15.46 9.83 16.11
N LYS A 74 -14.94 8.62 15.95
CA LYS A 74 -13.74 8.39 15.13
C LYS A 74 -14.04 8.63 13.64
N TYR A 75 -15.13 8.04 13.12
CA TYR A 75 -15.52 8.14 11.71
C TYR A 75 -17.03 8.20 11.52
N VAL A 76 -17.50 8.85 10.45
CA VAL A 76 -18.87 8.77 9.94
C VAL A 76 -18.81 8.55 8.42
N PHE A 77 -19.41 7.45 7.96
CA PHE A 77 -19.55 7.14 6.53
C PHE A 77 -20.98 7.36 6.04
N ALA A 78 -21.11 7.84 4.81
CA ALA A 78 -22.33 7.77 4.01
C ALA A 78 -22.00 7.37 2.57
N ILE A 79 -22.90 6.67 1.91
CA ILE A 79 -22.71 6.16 0.55
C ILE A 79 -23.92 6.55 -0.28
N GLY A 80 -23.65 7.24 -1.38
CA GLY A 80 -24.62 7.56 -2.41
C GLY A 80 -24.32 6.77 -3.66
N ARG A 81 -25.34 6.12 -4.24
CA ARG A 81 -25.26 5.49 -5.56
C ARG A 81 -26.07 6.30 -6.56
N SER A 82 -25.50 6.65 -7.70
CA SER A 82 -26.21 7.17 -8.87
C SER A 82 -26.13 6.16 -10.00
N LYS A 83 -27.27 5.60 -10.42
CA LYS A 83 -27.33 4.66 -11.55
C LYS A 83 -26.98 5.35 -12.87
N GLU A 84 -27.52 6.54 -13.08
CA GLU A 84 -27.25 7.35 -14.28
C GLU A 84 -25.86 7.98 -14.27
N GLY A 85 -25.25 8.05 -13.09
CA GLY A 85 -23.97 8.70 -12.84
C GLY A 85 -24.09 10.22 -12.70
N ILE A 86 -23.25 10.83 -11.87
CA ILE A 86 -23.19 12.28 -11.68
C ILE A 86 -22.09 12.89 -12.56
N SER A 87 -22.34 14.10 -13.03
CA SER A 87 -21.37 14.94 -13.72
C SER A 87 -20.28 15.39 -12.74
N TYR A 88 -19.04 15.20 -13.14
CA TYR A 88 -17.88 15.48 -12.30
C TYR A 88 -16.85 16.28 -13.09
N GLU A 89 -16.70 17.56 -12.73
CA GLU A 89 -15.89 18.53 -13.47
C GLU A 89 -14.40 18.19 -13.51
N GLY A 90 -13.91 17.34 -12.60
CA GLY A 90 -12.50 16.94 -12.49
C GLY A 90 -12.04 15.80 -13.39
N LEU A 91 -12.90 15.21 -14.25
CA LEU A 91 -12.55 14.04 -15.07
C LEU A 91 -12.40 14.36 -16.56
N LYS A 92 -11.36 13.78 -17.18
CA LYS A 92 -11.24 13.72 -18.64
C LYS A 92 -12.09 12.55 -19.18
N ASN A 93 -12.60 12.66 -20.40
CA ASN A 93 -13.28 11.61 -21.17
C ASN A 93 -14.71 11.20 -20.73
N GLN A 94 -15.53 12.11 -20.20
CA GLN A 94 -16.97 11.84 -19.91
C GLN A 94 -17.24 10.71 -18.90
N GLU A 95 -16.24 10.29 -18.12
CA GLU A 95 -16.45 9.32 -17.04
C GLU A 95 -17.44 9.89 -16.02
N LYS A 96 -18.45 9.08 -15.69
CA LYS A 96 -19.46 9.44 -14.71
C LYS A 96 -19.15 8.83 -13.36
N VAL A 97 -19.42 9.58 -12.30
CA VAL A 97 -19.30 9.06 -10.93
C VAL A 97 -20.61 8.39 -10.54
N HIS A 98 -20.58 7.08 -10.34
CA HIS A 98 -21.72 6.28 -9.90
C HIS A 98 -21.78 6.11 -8.39
N PHE A 99 -20.66 6.24 -7.69
CA PHE A 99 -20.64 6.16 -6.23
C PHE A 99 -19.94 7.36 -5.61
N VAL A 100 -20.59 7.95 -4.60
CA VAL A 100 -19.99 8.96 -3.73
C VAL A 100 -19.96 8.42 -2.31
N ILE A 101 -18.76 8.11 -1.83
CA ILE A 101 -18.51 7.62 -0.48
C ILE A 101 -18.02 8.81 0.36
N LEU A 102 -18.86 9.35 1.23
CA LEU A 102 -18.47 10.44 2.12
C LEU A 102 -17.81 9.88 3.39
N LEU A 103 -16.61 10.38 3.72
CA LEU A 103 -15.94 10.11 5.00
C LEU A 103 -15.72 11.39 5.81
N LEU A 104 -16.39 11.50 6.96
CA LEU A 104 -16.04 12.48 7.99
C LEU A 104 -15.17 11.79 9.05
N ALA A 105 -13.95 12.29 9.27
CA ALA A 105 -13.03 11.76 10.26
C ALA A 105 -12.89 12.72 11.46
N GLY A 106 -12.90 12.19 12.67
CA GLY A 106 -12.67 12.98 13.87
C GLY A 106 -11.24 13.51 13.91
N GLU A 107 -11.00 14.72 14.40
CA GLU A 107 -9.64 15.27 14.53
C GLU A 107 -8.68 14.34 15.31
N GLY A 108 -9.19 13.59 16.29
CA GLY A 108 -8.41 12.61 17.06
C GLY A 108 -8.14 11.28 16.35
N ALA A 109 -8.67 11.05 15.14
CA ALA A 109 -8.50 9.82 14.39
C ALA A 109 -7.14 9.80 13.65
N ARG A 110 -6.11 9.24 14.30
CA ARG A 110 -4.74 9.16 13.74
C ARG A 110 -4.65 8.29 12.47
N ASP A 111 -5.46 7.24 12.37
CA ASP A 111 -5.37 6.25 11.28
C ASP A 111 -6.29 6.54 10.10
N TYR A 112 -6.82 7.76 9.95
CA TYR A 112 -7.84 8.04 8.93
C TYR A 112 -7.30 7.85 7.49
N LEU A 113 -6.00 8.08 7.25
CA LEU A 113 -5.36 7.81 5.96
C LEU A 113 -5.38 6.32 5.63
N ASN A 114 -5.15 5.46 6.63
CA ASN A 114 -5.25 4.00 6.46
C ASN A 114 -6.68 3.58 6.10
N VAL A 115 -7.69 4.30 6.60
CA VAL A 115 -9.09 4.12 6.22
C VAL A 115 -9.34 4.48 4.76
N LEU A 116 -8.87 5.66 4.33
CA LEU A 116 -8.98 6.08 2.92
C LEU A 116 -8.30 5.06 2.01
N ALA A 117 -7.09 4.63 2.37
CA ALA A 117 -6.34 3.64 1.61
C ALA A 117 -7.06 2.28 1.54
N ALA A 118 -7.76 1.87 2.60
CA ALA A 118 -8.55 0.63 2.61
C ALA A 118 -9.78 0.71 1.69
N VAL A 119 -10.50 1.85 1.70
CA VAL A 119 -11.64 2.09 0.81
C VAL A 119 -11.17 2.14 -0.65
N ALA A 120 -10.10 2.88 -0.93
CA ALA A 120 -9.51 3.00 -2.26
C ALA A 120 -9.11 1.64 -2.85
N ARG A 121 -8.54 0.74 -2.03
CA ARG A 121 -8.19 -0.62 -2.46
C ARG A 121 -9.39 -1.44 -2.94
N LEU A 122 -10.53 -1.33 -2.26
CA LEU A 122 -11.72 -2.09 -2.63
C LEU A 122 -12.32 -1.60 -3.94
N VAL A 123 -12.34 -0.28 -4.15
CA VAL A 123 -12.98 0.32 -5.33
C VAL A 123 -12.10 0.28 -6.59
N LYS A 124 -10.79 -0.01 -6.46
CA LYS A 124 -9.91 -0.27 -7.61
C LYS A 124 -10.28 -1.55 -8.38
N ASP A 125 -11.03 -2.48 -7.79
CA ASP A 125 -11.53 -3.67 -8.48
C ASP A 125 -12.82 -3.32 -9.25
N GLN A 126 -12.73 -3.20 -10.57
CA GLN A 126 -13.88 -2.86 -11.43
C GLN A 126 -15.03 -3.87 -11.27
N ALA A 127 -14.73 -5.17 -11.17
CA ALA A 127 -15.75 -6.20 -11.03
C ALA A 127 -16.51 -6.07 -9.70
N PHE A 128 -15.83 -5.61 -8.65
CA PHE A 128 -16.46 -5.28 -7.39
C PHE A 128 -17.41 -4.07 -7.53
N VAL A 129 -16.96 -3.00 -8.20
CA VAL A 129 -17.79 -1.80 -8.39
C VAL A 129 -19.02 -2.09 -9.25
N ASP A 130 -18.87 -2.85 -10.34
CA ASP A 130 -19.98 -3.25 -11.21
C ASP A 130 -21.03 -4.06 -10.44
N MET A 131 -20.58 -5.01 -9.61
CA MET A 131 -21.44 -5.81 -8.74
C MET A 131 -22.25 -4.95 -7.76
N LEU A 132 -21.66 -3.89 -7.21
CA LEU A 132 -22.38 -2.93 -6.37
C LEU A 132 -23.38 -2.11 -7.20
N LEU A 133 -22.99 -1.66 -8.40
CA LEU A 133 -23.82 -0.83 -9.26
C LEU A 133 -25.10 -1.57 -9.69
N GLU A 134 -24.97 -2.83 -10.08
CA GLU A 134 -26.05 -3.73 -10.54
C GLU A 134 -27.00 -4.17 -9.41
N SER A 135 -26.74 -3.78 -8.17
CA SER A 135 -27.53 -4.22 -7.03
C SER A 135 -28.99 -3.76 -7.11
N GLU A 136 -29.93 -4.70 -7.07
CA GLU A 136 -31.35 -4.39 -7.30
C GLU A 136 -32.00 -3.58 -6.17
N SER A 137 -31.49 -3.70 -4.93
CA SER A 137 -32.04 -3.03 -3.75
C SER A 137 -30.96 -2.40 -2.86
N MET A 138 -31.37 -1.38 -2.11
CA MET A 138 -30.50 -0.69 -1.14
C MET A 138 -30.06 -1.60 0.01
N ASP A 139 -30.90 -2.58 0.38
CA ASP A 139 -30.55 -3.58 1.39
C ASP A 139 -29.44 -4.51 0.89
N LYS A 140 -29.55 -5.01 -0.34
CA LYS A 140 -28.53 -5.86 -0.96
C LYS A 140 -27.21 -5.12 -1.13
N LEU A 141 -27.27 -3.88 -1.63
CA LEU A 141 -26.12 -2.98 -1.74
C LEU A 141 -25.44 -2.79 -0.38
N HIS A 142 -26.21 -2.51 0.67
CA HIS A 142 -25.68 -2.33 2.01
C HIS A 142 -25.04 -3.62 2.56
N GLU A 143 -25.64 -4.78 2.30
CA GLU A 143 -25.09 -6.08 2.71
C GLU A 143 -23.77 -6.38 1.99
N GLN A 144 -23.68 -6.16 0.68
CA GLN A 144 -22.44 -6.35 -0.08
C GLN A 144 -21.34 -5.38 0.37
N LEU A 145 -21.68 -4.12 0.62
CA LEU A 145 -20.76 -3.14 1.20
C LEU A 145 -20.29 -3.60 2.59
N THR A 146 -21.21 -3.97 3.47
CA THR A 146 -20.89 -4.38 4.85
C THR A 146 -20.06 -5.65 4.85
N ALA A 147 -20.32 -6.61 3.96
CA ALA A 147 -19.48 -7.79 3.77
C ALA A 147 -18.08 -7.38 3.27
N ALA A 148 -17.99 -6.54 2.23
CA ALA A 148 -16.70 -6.08 1.71
C ALA A 148 -15.86 -5.33 2.76
N PHE A 149 -16.50 -4.49 3.57
CA PHE A 149 -15.85 -3.68 4.62
C PHE A 149 -15.69 -4.39 5.97
N GLY A 150 -16.48 -5.43 6.25
CA GLY A 150 -16.52 -6.18 7.51
C GLY A 150 -15.70 -7.45 7.54
N GLY A 151 -15.32 -7.96 6.37
CA GLY A 151 -14.57 -9.20 6.24
C GLY A 151 -15.11 -9.94 5.04
N ILE A 152 -14.21 -10.27 4.10
CA ILE A 152 -14.49 -11.20 3.00
C ILE A 152 -14.73 -12.56 3.65
N LEU A 153 -15.92 -12.77 4.22
CA LEU A 153 -16.35 -14.02 4.83
C LEU A 153 -16.88 -14.90 3.71
N ALA A 154 -16.00 -15.76 3.24
CA ALA A 154 -16.25 -17.11 2.75
C ALA A 154 -17.64 -17.39 2.14
N VAL A 155 -17.71 -17.37 0.81
CA VAL A 155 -18.50 -18.39 0.10
C VAL A 155 -17.51 -19.42 -0.44
N SER A 156 -17.08 -20.32 0.45
CA SER A 156 -16.39 -21.55 0.06
C SER A 156 -17.41 -22.51 -0.53
N LYS A 157 -17.47 -22.59 -1.86
CA LYS A 157 -17.92 -23.84 -2.50
C LYS A 157 -16.79 -24.85 -2.32
N LYS A 158 -17.08 -25.91 -1.55
CA LYS A 158 -16.15 -27.02 -1.27
C LYS A 158 -15.76 -27.73 -2.58
N THR A 159 -14.61 -27.37 -3.14
CA THR A 159 -13.96 -28.14 -4.21
C THR A 159 -12.63 -28.71 -3.70
N ARG A 160 -12.36 -29.97 -4.02
CA ARG A 160 -11.27 -30.79 -3.47
C ARG A 160 -9.90 -30.20 -3.84
N GLN A 161 -9.07 -29.89 -2.82
CA GLN A 161 -7.69 -29.42 -2.94
C GLN A 161 -6.84 -30.38 -3.80
N SER A 162 -6.06 -29.85 -4.75
CA SER A 162 -5.11 -30.66 -5.55
C SER A 162 -4.16 -31.44 -4.63
N SER A 163 -3.92 -32.71 -4.95
CA SER A 163 -3.06 -33.61 -4.17
C SER A 163 -1.65 -33.05 -3.98
N ILE A 164 -1.14 -32.33 -4.97
CA ILE A 164 0.18 -31.72 -4.94
C ILE A 164 0.28 -30.53 -3.96
N ASN A 165 -0.73 -29.65 -3.88
CA ASN A 165 -0.71 -28.53 -2.93
C ASN A 165 -0.71 -29.04 -1.49
N ARG A 166 -1.49 -30.09 -1.22
CA ARG A 166 -1.51 -30.74 0.10
C ARG A 166 -0.16 -31.38 0.43
N LEU A 167 0.46 -32.02 -0.55
CA LEU A 167 1.80 -32.59 -0.39
C LEU A 167 2.83 -31.51 -0.06
N MET A 168 2.85 -30.41 -0.82
CA MET A 168 3.79 -29.30 -0.63
C MET A 168 3.67 -28.68 0.76
N LEU A 169 2.45 -28.36 1.20
CA LEU A 169 2.21 -27.83 2.54
C LEU A 169 2.67 -28.82 3.63
N ARG A 170 2.38 -30.12 3.49
CA ARG A 170 2.86 -31.13 4.46
C ARG A 170 4.38 -31.29 4.48
N GLN A 171 5.04 -31.23 3.31
CA GLN A 171 6.50 -31.31 3.27
C GLN A 171 7.16 -30.07 3.86
N ALA A 172 6.52 -28.90 3.77
CA ALA A 172 7.01 -27.68 4.41
C ALA A 172 7.23 -27.84 5.91
N THR A 173 6.33 -28.52 6.62
CA THR A 173 6.52 -28.81 8.04
C THR A 173 7.76 -29.67 8.29
N ARG A 174 8.01 -30.68 7.45
CA ARG A 174 9.18 -31.56 7.59
C ARG A 174 10.47 -30.80 7.29
N VAL A 175 10.48 -29.98 6.25
CA VAL A 175 11.64 -29.16 5.89
C VAL A 175 11.91 -28.12 6.98
N ALA A 176 10.89 -27.45 7.50
CA ALA A 176 11.03 -26.50 8.59
C ALA A 176 11.64 -27.15 9.85
N LYS A 177 11.14 -28.32 10.25
CA LYS A 177 11.71 -29.07 11.38
C LYS A 177 13.16 -29.51 11.12
N GLY A 178 13.44 -30.05 9.94
CA GLY A 178 14.78 -30.53 9.58
C GLY A 178 15.82 -29.43 9.39
N ALA A 179 15.41 -28.24 8.94
CA ALA A 179 16.29 -27.09 8.77
C ALA A 179 16.38 -26.19 10.01
N HIS A 180 15.62 -26.51 11.07
CA HIS A 180 15.46 -25.70 12.27
C HIS A 180 14.97 -24.28 11.94
N CYS A 181 13.87 -24.18 11.19
CA CYS A 181 13.22 -22.92 10.91
C CYS A 181 12.35 -22.47 12.09
N ASP A 182 12.38 -21.17 12.38
CA ASP A 182 11.55 -20.52 13.40
C ASP A 182 10.10 -20.35 12.94
N SER A 183 9.88 -20.25 11.62
CA SER A 183 8.54 -20.10 11.05
C SER A 183 8.37 -20.74 9.67
N ILE A 184 7.11 -21.05 9.34
CA ILE A 184 6.65 -21.42 8.01
C ILE A 184 5.87 -20.26 7.42
N VAL A 185 6.28 -19.83 6.23
CA VAL A 185 5.66 -18.73 5.49
C VAL A 185 4.95 -19.28 4.27
N VAL A 186 3.71 -18.87 4.05
CA VAL A 186 2.91 -19.28 2.88
C VAL A 186 2.56 -18.07 2.03
N PHE A 187 2.90 -18.13 0.75
CA PHE A 187 2.51 -17.10 -0.23
C PHE A 187 1.10 -17.40 -0.75
N GLY A 188 0.10 -16.75 -0.12
CA GLY A 188 -1.31 -16.92 -0.45
C GLY A 188 -1.69 -16.51 -1.86
N ASP A 189 -0.94 -15.58 -2.46
CA ASP A 189 -1.18 -15.10 -3.83
C ASP A 189 -0.96 -16.15 -4.91
N THR A 190 -0.32 -17.27 -4.59
CA THR A 190 -0.27 -18.45 -5.47
C THR A 190 -1.68 -19.00 -5.74
N MET A 191 -2.59 -18.87 -4.78
CA MET A 191 -3.98 -19.32 -4.91
C MET A 191 -4.90 -18.18 -5.38
N LEU A 192 -5.55 -18.37 -6.52
CA LEU A 192 -6.60 -17.48 -7.03
C LEU A 192 -7.98 -17.99 -6.64
N SER A 193 -8.21 -19.30 -6.81
CA SER A 193 -9.54 -19.91 -6.74
C SER A 193 -10.06 -20.09 -5.32
N ARG A 194 -9.19 -20.03 -4.30
CA ARG A 194 -9.56 -20.24 -2.89
C ARG A 194 -8.53 -19.70 -1.90
N PRO A 195 -8.94 -19.37 -0.67
CA PRO A 195 -8.00 -19.12 0.43
C PRO A 195 -7.13 -20.35 0.72
N VAL A 196 -5.92 -20.10 1.23
CA VAL A 196 -5.05 -21.18 1.71
C VAL A 196 -5.46 -21.54 3.13
N GLU A 197 -5.65 -22.83 3.38
CA GLU A 197 -5.81 -23.37 4.73
C GLU A 197 -4.52 -24.10 5.11
N PRO A 198 -3.88 -23.74 6.24
CA PRO A 198 -2.71 -24.46 6.72
C PRO A 198 -3.13 -25.84 7.22
N PRO A 199 -2.31 -26.87 6.99
CA PRO A 199 -2.57 -28.21 7.49
C PRO A 199 -2.40 -28.25 9.03
N ASP A 200 -3.03 -29.22 9.70
CA ASP A 200 -2.95 -29.35 11.17
C ASP A 200 -1.51 -29.42 11.69
N GLU A 201 -0.62 -29.99 10.89
CA GLU A 201 0.82 -30.11 11.16
C GLU A 201 1.53 -28.74 11.29
N PHE A 202 0.90 -27.62 10.91
CA PHE A 202 1.45 -26.27 11.11
C PHE A 202 1.31 -25.79 12.54
N LYS A 203 0.46 -26.39 13.38
CA LYS A 203 0.27 -25.98 14.79
C LYS A 203 1.55 -26.07 15.64
N ASP A 204 2.54 -26.83 15.19
CA ASP A 204 3.82 -27.02 15.88
C ASP A 204 4.86 -25.93 15.56
N VAL A 205 4.62 -25.09 14.56
CA VAL A 205 5.60 -24.11 14.06
C VAL A 205 4.88 -22.81 13.74
N LYS A 206 5.43 -21.66 14.16
CA LYS A 206 4.85 -20.35 13.84
C LYS A 206 4.57 -20.24 12.34
N SER A 207 3.32 -19.94 11.98
CA SER A 207 2.84 -19.91 10.61
C SER A 207 2.45 -18.49 10.20
N VAL A 208 2.91 -18.06 9.03
CA VAL A 208 2.68 -16.69 8.54
C VAL A 208 2.14 -16.73 7.12
N LEU A 209 1.02 -16.04 6.87
CA LEU A 209 0.46 -15.89 5.53
C LEU A 209 0.89 -14.56 4.91
N ILE A 210 1.46 -14.60 3.72
CA ILE A 210 1.76 -13.40 2.91
C ILE A 210 0.77 -13.34 1.74
N SER A 211 0.03 -12.23 1.60
CA SER A 211 -0.84 -12.03 0.44
C SER A 211 -1.08 -10.56 0.13
N ARG A 212 -1.30 -10.23 -1.15
CA ARG A 212 -1.86 -8.94 -1.59
C ARG A 212 -3.26 -8.68 -1.00
N ARG A 213 -4.03 -9.74 -0.76
CA ARG A 213 -5.46 -9.69 -0.38
C ARG A 213 -5.71 -9.79 1.12
N ALA A 214 -4.68 -10.12 1.91
CA ALA A 214 -4.78 -10.22 3.36
C ALA A 214 -5.12 -8.86 3.99
N LYS A 215 -6.04 -8.80 4.97
CA LYS A 215 -6.37 -7.56 5.69
C LYS A 215 -5.64 -7.47 7.04
N GLU A 216 -5.28 -6.25 7.46
CA GLU A 216 -4.80 -5.86 8.82
C GLU A 216 -5.88 -6.00 9.92
N GLY A 217 -6.51 -7.16 9.99
CA GLY A 217 -7.62 -7.44 10.92
C GLY A 217 -8.17 -8.85 10.82
N ASP A 218 -7.64 -9.69 9.92
CA ASP A 218 -7.98 -11.11 9.87
C ASP A 218 -7.34 -11.90 11.02
N VAL A 219 -6.42 -11.30 11.80
CA VAL A 219 -5.70 -11.92 12.93
C VAL A 219 -6.65 -12.43 14.04
N GLU A 220 -7.84 -11.83 14.19
CA GLU A 220 -8.80 -12.26 15.22
C GLU A 220 -9.57 -13.55 14.85
N ASP A 221 -9.57 -13.98 13.58
CA ASP A 221 -10.24 -15.20 13.07
C ASP A 221 -9.27 -16.08 12.21
N ALA A 222 -7.96 -15.83 12.26
CA ALA A 222 -6.99 -16.41 11.32
C ALA A 222 -6.65 -17.89 11.62
N VAL A 223 -6.53 -18.68 10.55
CA VAL A 223 -5.97 -20.05 10.59
C VAL A 223 -4.44 -20.03 10.67
N PHE A 224 -3.80 -18.87 10.52
CA PHE A 224 -2.36 -18.63 10.62
C PHE A 224 -2.04 -17.73 11.82
N ASP A 225 -0.84 -17.84 12.39
CA ASP A 225 -0.43 -17.06 13.56
C ASP A 225 -0.25 -15.56 13.25
N ASP A 226 0.31 -15.24 12.08
CA ASP A 226 0.47 -13.88 11.60
C ASP A 226 0.08 -13.76 10.12
N VAL A 227 -0.32 -12.56 9.71
CA VAL A 227 -0.64 -12.26 8.31
C VAL A 227 0.03 -10.95 7.88
N ILE A 228 0.83 -11.02 6.81
CA ILE A 228 1.52 -9.87 6.23
C ILE A 228 0.87 -9.53 4.88
N GLN A 229 0.34 -8.32 4.78
CA GLN A 229 -0.10 -7.80 3.50
C GLN A 229 1.10 -7.22 2.75
N VAL A 230 1.33 -7.67 1.51
CA VAL A 230 2.41 -7.15 0.67
C VAL A 230 1.82 -6.78 -0.68
N ARG A 231 1.83 -5.49 -1.03
CA ARG A 231 1.52 -5.06 -2.40
C ARG A 231 2.62 -5.64 -3.30
N SER A 232 2.28 -6.57 -4.18
CA SER A 232 3.25 -7.33 -4.98
C SER A 232 4.37 -6.45 -5.56
N PHE A 233 5.61 -6.77 -5.19
CA PHE A 233 6.81 -6.01 -5.54
C PHE A 233 7.70 -6.71 -6.58
N SER A 234 7.20 -7.76 -7.24
CA SER A 234 7.79 -8.41 -8.42
C SER A 234 6.95 -9.64 -8.78
N THR A 235 6.98 -10.09 -10.05
CA THR A 235 6.48 -11.43 -10.44
C THR A 235 7.47 -12.56 -10.13
N GLY A 236 8.71 -12.21 -9.76
CA GLY A 236 9.76 -13.16 -9.39
C GLY A 236 9.57 -13.68 -7.96
N ARG A 237 9.62 -15.00 -7.80
CA ARG A 237 9.42 -15.72 -6.53
C ARG A 237 10.32 -15.19 -5.40
N LEU A 238 11.61 -15.01 -5.67
CA LEU A 238 12.61 -14.52 -4.68
C LEU A 238 12.45 -13.04 -4.34
N ALA A 239 12.15 -12.21 -5.32
CA ALA A 239 11.90 -10.79 -5.11
C ALA A 239 10.65 -10.53 -4.26
N GLN A 240 9.60 -11.34 -4.46
CA GLN A 240 8.41 -11.33 -3.62
C GLN A 240 8.75 -11.73 -2.17
N MET A 241 9.57 -12.77 -1.99
CA MET A 241 10.06 -13.20 -0.67
C MET A 241 10.83 -12.09 0.05
N ARG A 242 11.84 -11.50 -0.59
CA ARG A 242 12.64 -10.42 0.01
C ARG A 242 11.81 -9.24 0.48
N SER A 243 10.90 -8.79 -0.36
CA SER A 243 10.06 -7.63 -0.04
C SER A 243 9.10 -7.95 1.11
N ALA A 244 8.57 -9.18 1.15
CA ALA A 244 7.68 -9.59 2.22
C ALA A 244 8.41 -9.76 3.56
N PHE A 245 9.64 -10.27 3.57
CA PHE A 245 10.44 -10.33 4.79
C PHE A 245 10.83 -8.95 5.27
N LEU A 246 11.12 -8.01 4.35
CA LEU A 246 11.36 -6.64 4.71
C LEU A 246 10.17 -6.06 5.47
N VAL A 247 8.96 -6.19 4.93
CA VAL A 247 7.72 -5.76 5.60
C VAL A 247 7.48 -6.53 6.91
N GLY A 248 7.79 -7.83 6.96
CA GLY A 248 7.66 -8.62 8.18
C GLY A 248 8.63 -8.22 9.29
N LEU A 249 9.87 -7.86 8.94
CA LEU A 249 10.85 -7.32 9.87
C LEU A 249 10.41 -5.96 10.41
N THR A 250 9.85 -5.08 9.56
CA THR A 250 9.39 -3.76 10.01
C THR A 250 8.16 -3.82 10.91
N ARG A 251 7.29 -4.82 10.70
CA ARG A 251 6.13 -5.09 11.56
C ARG A 251 6.47 -5.90 12.82
N GLY A 252 7.72 -6.36 12.97
CA GLY A 252 8.14 -7.21 14.09
C GLY A 252 7.59 -8.64 14.04
N VAL A 253 7.05 -9.08 12.89
CA VAL A 253 6.58 -10.45 12.67
C VAL A 253 7.75 -11.42 12.59
N PHE A 254 8.87 -10.97 12.01
CA PHE A 254 10.13 -11.70 11.94
C PHE A 254 11.21 -10.97 12.73
N LYS A 255 12.20 -11.71 13.21
CA LYS A 255 13.47 -11.18 13.71
C LYS A 255 14.56 -11.39 12.67
N THR A 256 15.60 -10.58 12.75
CA THR A 256 16.76 -10.65 11.86
C THR A 256 17.53 -11.97 11.97
N SER A 257 17.41 -12.68 13.09
CA SER A 257 18.02 -14.00 13.31
C SER A 257 17.17 -15.17 12.82
N ASP A 258 15.95 -14.93 12.34
CA ASP A 258 15.01 -16.01 12.04
C ASP A 258 15.42 -16.76 10.76
N LYS A 259 15.20 -18.07 10.78
CA LYS A 259 15.24 -18.94 9.61
C LYS A 259 13.82 -19.33 9.23
N ILE A 260 13.47 -19.16 7.96
CA ILE A 260 12.10 -19.25 7.47
C ILE A 260 11.98 -20.31 6.38
N CYS A 261 10.99 -21.20 6.51
CA CYS A 261 10.59 -22.12 5.44
C CYS A 261 9.43 -21.53 4.65
N CYS A 262 9.66 -21.18 3.39
CA CYS A 262 8.66 -20.59 2.50
C CYS A 262 8.02 -21.64 1.60
N VAL A 263 6.71 -21.52 1.41
CA VAL A 263 5.92 -22.29 0.43
C VAL A 263 5.19 -21.32 -0.47
N GLY A 264 5.36 -21.47 -1.78
CA GLY A 264 4.75 -20.58 -2.75
C GLY A 264 4.76 -21.16 -4.16
N GLY A 265 4.51 -20.29 -5.11
CA GLY A 265 4.54 -20.58 -6.54
C GLY A 265 4.19 -19.34 -7.35
N ILE A 266 4.03 -19.52 -8.66
CA ILE A 266 3.62 -18.42 -9.54
C ILE A 266 2.30 -17.83 -9.04
N PRO A 267 2.18 -16.49 -8.92
CA PRO A 267 0.92 -15.88 -8.51
C PRO A 267 -0.24 -16.31 -9.40
N SER A 268 -1.40 -16.59 -8.78
CA SER A 268 -2.63 -17.04 -9.42
C SER A 268 -2.56 -18.37 -10.18
N SER A 269 -1.50 -19.18 -10.00
CA SER A 269 -1.38 -20.49 -10.66
C SER A 269 -2.26 -21.58 -10.04
N ASP A 270 -2.79 -21.34 -8.84
CA ASP A 270 -3.43 -22.33 -7.97
C ASP A 270 -2.55 -23.56 -7.66
N LEU A 271 -1.23 -23.46 -7.89
CA LEU A 271 -0.26 -24.54 -7.73
C LEU A 271 0.93 -24.08 -6.90
N PHE A 272 1.12 -24.70 -5.74
CA PHE A 272 2.39 -24.59 -5.01
C PHE A 272 3.44 -25.45 -5.70
N ASP A 273 4.51 -24.82 -6.16
CA ASP A 273 5.61 -25.46 -6.89
C ASP A 273 6.99 -25.18 -6.27
N THR A 274 7.03 -24.31 -5.26
CA THR A 274 8.27 -23.79 -4.68
C THR A 274 8.29 -23.97 -3.16
N LEU A 275 9.38 -24.51 -2.66
CA LEU A 275 9.68 -24.63 -1.24
C LEU A 275 11.13 -24.20 -1.00
N VAL A 276 11.35 -23.18 -0.18
CA VAL A 276 12.67 -22.55 0.02
C VAL A 276 12.92 -22.30 1.49
N VAL A 277 14.14 -22.55 1.96
CA VAL A 277 14.58 -22.15 3.30
C VAL A 277 15.47 -20.93 3.19
N ILE A 278 15.16 -19.89 3.95
CA ILE A 278 15.86 -18.61 3.94
C ILE A 278 16.33 -18.29 5.35
N ASP A 279 17.62 -18.00 5.48
CA ASP A 279 18.21 -17.49 6.71
C ASP A 279 18.25 -15.95 6.60
N LEU A 280 17.39 -15.27 7.35
CA LEU A 280 17.27 -13.80 7.27
C LEU A 280 18.57 -13.10 7.69
N LYS A 281 19.35 -13.71 8.59
CA LYS A 281 20.62 -13.15 9.02
C LYS A 281 21.60 -13.07 7.87
N ASN A 282 21.67 -14.12 7.05
CA ASN A 282 22.58 -14.16 5.91
C ASN A 282 22.04 -13.35 4.73
N GLU A 283 20.74 -13.42 4.46
CA GLU A 283 20.11 -12.71 3.34
C GLU A 283 20.17 -11.18 3.51
N PHE A 284 19.99 -10.69 4.75
CA PHE A 284 20.03 -9.25 5.08
C PHE A 284 21.32 -8.82 5.78
N HIS A 285 22.35 -9.68 5.83
CA HIS A 285 23.60 -9.46 6.57
C HIS A 285 24.22 -8.10 6.25
N ALA A 286 24.32 -7.77 4.95
CA ALA A 286 24.92 -6.52 4.49
C ALA A 286 24.20 -5.30 5.08
N LEU A 287 22.88 -5.31 5.20
CA LEU A 287 22.11 -4.17 5.73
C LEU A 287 22.18 -4.03 7.25
N LEU A 288 22.47 -5.12 7.95
CA LEU A 288 22.36 -5.23 9.41
C LEU A 288 23.72 -5.28 10.13
N ALA A 289 24.82 -5.25 9.36
CA ALA A 289 26.16 -5.56 9.85
C ALA A 289 26.70 -4.62 10.94
N GLU A 290 26.08 -3.46 11.20
CA GLU A 290 26.58 -2.48 12.18
C GLU A 290 25.56 -1.97 13.21
N ARG A 291 24.25 -2.22 13.04
CA ARG A 291 23.20 -1.80 13.98
C ARG A 291 22.03 -2.79 13.98
N GLU A 292 21.46 -3.03 15.16
CA GLU A 292 20.29 -3.94 15.33
C GLU A 292 19.03 -3.47 14.58
N ASN A 293 18.95 -2.18 14.18
CA ASN A 293 17.74 -1.59 13.61
C ASN A 293 17.92 -1.13 12.16
N PHE A 294 17.35 -1.90 11.23
CA PHE A 294 17.22 -1.52 9.82
C PHE A 294 16.38 -0.23 9.65
N MET A 295 15.30 -0.11 10.41
CA MET A 295 14.38 1.04 10.35
C MET A 295 14.93 2.26 11.08
N PRO A 296 14.93 3.45 10.46
CA PRO A 296 15.07 4.72 11.17
C PRO A 296 14.00 4.86 12.25
N SER A 297 14.36 5.47 13.38
CA SER A 297 13.46 5.61 14.54
C SER A 297 12.24 6.52 14.29
N ASP A 298 12.32 7.40 13.29
CA ASP A 298 11.26 8.34 12.94
C ASP A 298 10.35 7.84 11.80
N VAL A 299 10.67 6.71 11.17
CA VAL A 299 9.93 6.17 10.01
C VAL A 299 8.94 5.11 10.43
N SER A 300 7.67 5.30 10.06
CA SER A 300 6.62 4.31 10.28
C SER A 300 6.72 3.14 9.27
N PRO A 301 6.45 1.89 9.69
CA PRO A 301 6.43 0.74 8.79
C PRO A 301 5.48 0.91 7.60
N GLU A 302 4.30 1.51 7.82
CA GLU A 302 3.28 1.73 6.79
C GLU A 302 3.76 2.69 5.72
N VAL A 303 4.54 3.72 6.10
CA VAL A 303 5.12 4.68 5.15
C VAL A 303 6.17 4.00 4.30
N LEU A 304 7.08 3.21 4.89
CA LEU A 304 8.07 2.48 4.11
C LEU A 304 7.40 1.53 3.12
N GLU A 305 6.43 0.74 3.59
CA GLU A 305 5.67 -0.17 2.72
C GLU A 305 5.01 0.60 1.57
N ARG A 306 4.45 1.79 1.84
CA ARG A 306 3.82 2.60 0.81
C ARG A 306 4.82 3.17 -0.19
N VAL A 307 5.99 3.63 0.25
CA VAL A 307 7.03 4.15 -0.65
C VAL A 307 7.58 3.04 -1.54
N ILE A 308 7.84 1.84 -0.99
CA ILE A 308 8.21 0.66 -1.79
C ILE A 308 7.06 0.31 -2.76
N GLY A 309 5.81 0.37 -2.28
CA GLY A 309 4.55 0.47 -3.03
C GLY A 309 4.71 1.18 -4.35
N VAL A 310 4.89 2.48 -4.21
CA VAL A 310 4.95 3.43 -5.32
C VAL A 310 6.19 3.19 -6.18
N ALA A 311 7.36 2.93 -5.58
CA ALA A 311 8.59 2.65 -6.31
C ALA A 311 8.45 1.46 -7.27
N MET A 312 7.69 0.44 -6.87
CA MET A 312 7.44 -0.75 -7.66
C MET A 312 6.36 -0.54 -8.73
N GLU A 313 5.31 0.22 -8.43
CA GLU A 313 4.35 0.69 -9.45
C GLU A 313 5.09 1.50 -10.54
N LEU A 314 6.00 2.38 -10.15
CA LEU A 314 6.83 3.18 -11.06
C LEU A 314 7.80 2.34 -11.90
N SER A 315 8.24 1.19 -11.38
CA SER A 315 9.20 0.34 -12.06
C SER A 315 8.56 -0.60 -13.09
N ILE A 316 7.26 -0.89 -12.95
CA ILE A 316 6.49 -1.74 -13.86
C ILE A 316 5.64 -0.90 -14.81
N GLU A 317 4.75 -0.06 -14.26
CA GLU A 317 3.81 0.76 -15.02
C GLU A 317 4.45 2.09 -15.43
N GLY A 318 5.22 2.68 -14.51
CA GLY A 318 5.84 3.99 -14.65
C GLY A 318 4.90 5.02 -15.27
N ARG A 319 5.34 5.70 -16.34
CA ARG A 319 4.54 6.65 -17.11
C ARG A 319 4.37 6.12 -18.53
N GLU A 320 3.14 6.08 -19.03
CA GLU A 320 2.83 5.56 -20.37
C GLU A 320 3.32 4.11 -20.60
N GLY A 321 3.37 3.31 -19.53
CA GLY A 321 3.81 1.91 -19.58
C GLY A 321 5.33 1.70 -19.59
N ARG A 322 6.12 2.74 -19.28
CA ARG A 322 7.59 2.64 -19.21
C ARG A 322 8.11 2.99 -17.82
N PRO A 323 9.11 2.25 -17.30
CA PRO A 323 9.70 2.52 -15.99
C PRO A 323 10.21 3.96 -15.87
N VAL A 324 9.94 4.60 -14.74
CA VAL A 324 10.45 5.96 -14.44
C VAL A 324 11.49 5.87 -13.34
N GLY A 325 12.69 6.40 -13.61
CA GLY A 325 13.77 6.40 -12.65
C GLY A 325 13.56 7.46 -11.58
N THR A 326 13.55 7.08 -10.31
CA THR A 326 13.16 7.95 -9.21
C THR A 326 13.98 7.66 -7.96
N LEU A 327 14.26 8.68 -7.15
CA LEU A 327 14.90 8.54 -5.85
C LEU A 327 13.94 9.06 -4.77
N PHE A 328 13.65 8.23 -3.78
CA PHE A 328 12.93 8.60 -2.57
C PHE A 328 13.89 8.61 -1.39
N VAL A 329 13.88 9.66 -0.58
CA VAL A 329 14.63 9.75 0.67
C VAL A 329 13.63 9.87 1.82
N LEU A 330 13.69 8.92 2.75
CA LEU A 330 12.68 8.72 3.79
C LEU A 330 13.34 8.77 5.18
N GLY A 331 12.88 9.71 6.03
CA GLY A 331 13.40 9.89 7.40
C GLY A 331 14.54 10.89 7.51
N ASP A 332 14.94 11.20 8.74
CA ASP A 332 15.96 12.20 9.14
C ASP A 332 15.85 13.53 8.37
N THR A 333 14.60 13.95 8.10
CA THR A 333 14.29 15.00 7.13
C THR A 333 14.98 16.32 7.46
N LYS A 334 15.13 16.63 8.75
CA LYS A 334 15.83 17.84 9.18
C LYS A 334 17.26 17.87 8.67
N LYS A 335 18.03 16.78 8.76
CA LYS A 335 19.40 16.76 8.25
C LYS A 335 19.43 16.67 6.73
N VAL A 336 18.55 15.87 6.15
CA VAL A 336 18.43 15.71 4.69
C VAL A 336 18.18 17.06 4.03
N GLU A 337 17.28 17.90 4.56
CA GLU A 337 17.00 19.24 4.00
C GLU A 337 18.26 20.12 3.87
N HIS A 338 19.19 20.06 4.84
CA HIS A 338 20.46 20.81 4.79
C HIS A 338 21.44 20.28 3.73
N MET A 339 21.23 19.04 3.27
CA MET A 339 22.02 18.37 2.23
C MET A 339 21.28 18.32 0.89
N THR A 340 20.23 19.14 0.71
CA THR A 340 19.46 19.18 -0.53
C THR A 340 19.33 20.59 -1.08
N LYS A 341 19.25 20.69 -2.41
CA LYS A 341 18.93 21.94 -3.11
C LYS A 341 17.81 21.70 -4.12
N PRO A 342 16.78 22.56 -4.19
CA PRO A 342 15.74 22.42 -5.21
C PRO A 342 16.31 22.60 -6.61
N LEU A 343 16.04 21.67 -7.53
CA LEU A 343 16.32 21.82 -8.97
C LEU A 343 15.18 22.55 -9.68
N VAL A 344 13.98 22.37 -9.16
CA VAL A 344 12.75 22.98 -9.64
C VAL A 344 11.97 23.57 -8.47
N LEU A 345 10.97 24.40 -8.76
CA LEU A 345 10.04 24.87 -7.73
C LEU A 345 9.37 23.67 -7.06
N ASN A 346 9.33 23.67 -5.73
CA ASN A 346 8.75 22.58 -4.97
C ASN A 346 7.23 22.50 -5.21
N PRO A 347 6.72 21.42 -5.84
CA PRO A 347 5.31 21.32 -6.18
C PRO A 347 4.43 21.00 -4.97
N PHE A 348 5.02 20.61 -3.84
CA PHE A 348 4.30 20.35 -2.59
C PHE A 348 4.22 21.58 -1.68
N PHE A 349 4.88 22.68 -2.03
CA PHE A 349 4.86 23.90 -1.24
C PHE A 349 3.46 24.54 -1.23
N GLY A 350 3.00 25.00 -0.07
CA GLY A 350 1.69 25.64 0.10
C GLY A 350 0.53 24.69 0.38
N TYR A 351 0.70 23.37 0.19
CA TYR A 351 -0.32 22.37 0.51
C TYR A 351 -0.22 21.90 1.97
N LYS A 352 -1.38 21.59 2.56
CA LYS A 352 -1.44 21.03 3.92
C LYS A 352 -0.77 19.66 3.96
N GLU A 353 -0.15 19.31 5.09
CA GLU A 353 0.55 18.03 5.25
C GLU A 353 -0.35 16.81 4.99
N GLU A 354 -1.63 16.89 5.34
CA GLU A 354 -2.63 15.85 5.06
C GLU A 354 -2.91 15.61 3.58
N ASP A 355 -2.80 16.65 2.75
CA ASP A 355 -3.06 16.58 1.32
C ASP A 355 -1.85 16.08 0.54
N ARG A 356 -0.66 16.14 1.15
CA ARG A 356 0.63 15.70 0.59
C ARG A 356 1.24 14.54 1.35
N ASN A 357 0.43 13.69 1.97
CA ASN A 357 0.90 12.48 2.63
C ASN A 357 0.84 11.28 1.67
N ILE A 358 1.93 10.52 1.56
CA ILE A 358 2.03 9.37 0.64
C ILE A 358 1.09 8.21 0.99
N LEU A 359 0.63 8.13 2.24
CA LEU A 359 -0.39 7.17 2.66
C LEU A 359 -1.77 7.49 2.07
N SER A 360 -1.97 8.72 1.62
CA SER A 360 -3.19 9.12 0.91
C SER A 360 -3.28 8.39 -0.43
N PRO A 361 -4.39 7.70 -0.74
CA PRO A 361 -4.57 7.02 -2.03
C PRO A 361 -4.71 8.00 -3.20
N PHE A 362 -4.97 9.27 -2.93
CA PHE A 362 -5.05 10.31 -3.95
C PHE A 362 -3.67 10.75 -4.44
N MET A 363 -2.60 10.42 -3.70
CA MET A 363 -1.25 10.85 -4.00
C MET A 363 -0.57 10.06 -5.14
N ASP A 364 -1.18 8.94 -5.54
CA ASP A 364 -0.63 7.98 -6.51
C ASP A 364 -0.24 8.68 -7.84
N GLU A 365 -1.20 9.36 -8.46
CA GLU A 365 -0.98 10.03 -9.75
C GLU A 365 -0.07 11.25 -9.62
N THR A 366 -0.14 11.99 -8.51
CA THR A 366 0.76 13.12 -8.27
C THR A 366 2.22 12.69 -8.14
N VAL A 367 2.48 11.62 -7.41
CA VAL A 367 3.85 11.08 -7.29
C VAL A 367 4.30 10.50 -8.63
N LYS A 368 3.42 9.83 -9.38
CA LYS A 368 3.73 9.35 -10.74
C LYS A 368 4.09 10.51 -11.68
N GLU A 369 3.32 11.59 -11.70
CA GLU A 369 3.62 12.75 -12.56
C GLU A 369 4.94 13.42 -12.17
N PHE A 370 5.14 13.68 -10.88
CA PHE A 370 6.36 14.33 -10.38
C PHE A 370 7.59 13.42 -10.37
N SER A 371 7.42 12.11 -10.54
CA SER A 371 8.54 11.16 -10.67
C SER A 371 9.39 11.38 -11.92
N SER A 372 8.82 12.09 -12.91
CA SER A 372 9.53 12.52 -14.12
C SER A 372 10.53 13.65 -13.86
N LEU A 373 10.45 14.32 -12.70
CA LEU A 373 11.38 15.39 -12.34
C LEU A 373 12.76 14.82 -11.99
N ASP A 374 13.80 15.57 -12.34
CA ASP A 374 15.15 15.25 -11.89
C ASP A 374 15.33 15.61 -10.41
N GLY A 375 16.01 14.74 -9.68
CA GLY A 375 16.23 14.85 -8.24
C GLY A 375 15.47 13.79 -7.43
N ALA A 376 15.39 14.04 -6.13
CA ALA A 376 14.78 13.16 -5.14
C ALA A 376 13.44 13.71 -4.63
N PHE A 377 12.57 12.79 -4.24
CA PHE A 377 11.49 13.06 -3.29
C PHE A 377 12.05 13.02 -1.87
N ILE A 378 11.76 14.04 -1.07
CA ILE A 378 12.10 14.06 0.35
C ILE A 378 10.82 13.81 1.15
N ILE A 379 10.82 12.78 2.00
CA ILE A 379 9.64 12.27 2.69
C ILE A 379 9.94 12.20 4.20
N LYS A 380 9.07 12.79 5.01
CA LYS A 380 9.10 12.63 6.46
C LYS A 380 8.75 11.20 6.86
N GLY A 381 9.23 10.75 8.01
CA GLY A 381 8.95 9.39 8.47
C GLY A 381 7.47 9.08 8.77
N ASP A 382 6.61 10.11 8.86
CA ASP A 382 5.15 9.99 8.95
C ASP A 382 4.42 10.04 7.58
N GLY A 383 5.18 10.08 6.48
CA GLY A 383 4.68 9.99 5.12
C GLY A 383 4.43 11.33 4.42
N VAL A 384 4.65 12.47 5.07
CA VAL A 384 4.50 13.79 4.43
C VAL A 384 5.56 14.01 3.36
N LEU A 385 5.14 14.26 2.12
CA LEU A 385 6.00 14.67 1.01
C LEU A 385 6.42 16.13 1.22
N VAL A 386 7.71 16.33 1.48
CA VAL A 386 8.30 17.65 1.70
C VAL A 386 8.60 18.34 0.38
N SER A 387 9.25 17.62 -0.53
CA SER A 387 9.62 18.14 -1.84
C SER A 387 9.73 17.03 -2.89
N ALA A 388 9.58 17.42 -4.15
CA ALA A 388 10.02 16.65 -5.32
C ALA A 388 11.05 17.48 -6.09
N GLY A 389 11.94 16.80 -6.81
CA GLY A 389 12.96 17.44 -7.62
C GLY A 389 14.09 18.09 -6.81
N SER A 390 14.49 17.47 -5.70
CA SER A 390 15.58 17.95 -4.86
C SER A 390 16.90 17.29 -5.22
N LEU A 391 17.91 18.07 -5.59
CA LEU A 391 19.28 17.59 -5.77
C LEU A 391 19.87 17.23 -4.42
N ILE A 392 20.37 16.00 -4.29
CA ILE A 392 21.15 15.57 -3.13
C ILE A 392 22.57 16.12 -3.28
N HIS A 393 23.02 16.86 -2.28
CA HIS A 393 24.37 17.41 -2.18
C HIS A 393 24.97 17.03 -0.83
N THR A 394 25.59 15.85 -0.79
CA THR A 394 26.36 15.38 0.37
C THR A 394 27.81 15.85 0.26
N PRO A 395 28.51 16.05 1.40
CA PRO A 395 29.97 16.25 1.38
C PRO A 395 30.62 15.09 0.63
N GLU A 396 31.62 15.36 -0.21
CA GLU A 396 32.22 14.37 -1.10
C GLU A 396 32.64 13.10 -0.34
N PHE A 397 31.94 11.99 -0.62
CA PHE A 397 32.34 10.66 -0.22
C PHE A 397 32.71 9.89 -1.49
N GLU A 398 34.00 9.57 -1.64
CA GLU A 398 34.48 8.63 -2.65
C GLU A 398 33.94 7.24 -2.32
N GLN A 399 32.76 6.89 -2.84
CA GLN A 399 32.23 5.53 -2.73
C GLN A 399 32.38 4.81 -4.08
N SER A 400 33.05 3.66 -4.05
CA SER A 400 33.07 2.72 -5.16
C SER A 400 31.70 2.04 -5.25
N LEU A 401 30.78 2.63 -6.01
CA LEU A 401 29.54 1.93 -6.35
C LEU A 401 29.86 0.76 -7.28
N PRO A 402 29.20 -0.40 -7.12
CA PRO A 402 29.25 -1.47 -8.11
C PRO A 402 28.98 -0.93 -9.53
N SER A 403 29.68 -1.47 -10.52
CA SER A 403 29.49 -1.09 -11.92
C SER A 403 28.03 -1.32 -12.35
N GLY A 404 27.43 -0.33 -13.02
CA GLY A 404 26.03 -0.37 -13.47
C GLY A 404 25.04 0.50 -12.67
N LEU A 405 25.47 1.11 -11.56
CA LEU A 405 24.66 2.04 -10.78
C LEU A 405 24.86 3.50 -11.24
N GLY A 406 23.77 4.15 -11.67
CA GLY A 406 23.81 5.55 -12.15
C GLY A 406 23.73 6.62 -11.04
N ALA A 407 23.69 7.90 -11.43
CA ALA A 407 23.75 9.04 -10.51
C ALA A 407 22.72 9.02 -9.35
N ARG A 408 21.48 8.55 -9.58
CA ARG A 408 20.46 8.40 -8.52
C ARG A 408 20.85 7.38 -7.45
N HIS A 409 21.54 6.30 -7.82
CA HIS A 409 22.02 5.29 -6.88
C HIS A 409 23.18 5.85 -6.05
N ALA A 410 24.08 6.63 -6.68
CA ALA A 410 25.15 7.32 -5.96
C ALA A 410 24.60 8.29 -4.92
N ALA A 411 23.62 9.11 -5.32
CA ALA A 411 22.94 10.01 -4.42
C ALA A 411 22.24 9.28 -3.26
N GLY A 412 21.55 8.17 -3.55
CA GLY A 412 20.87 7.34 -2.54
C GLY A 412 21.82 6.69 -1.54
N ALA A 413 22.95 6.13 -2.02
CA ALA A 413 23.99 5.59 -1.17
C ALA A 413 24.60 6.67 -0.27
N ALA A 414 24.98 7.80 -0.85
CA ALA A 414 25.63 8.88 -0.11
C ALA A 414 24.72 9.51 0.97
N ILE A 415 23.44 9.78 0.66
CA ILE A 415 22.53 10.40 1.65
C ILE A 415 22.17 9.43 2.77
N SER A 416 21.98 8.14 2.46
CA SER A 416 21.70 7.12 3.48
C SER A 416 22.90 6.79 4.35
N LEU A 417 24.12 7.12 3.91
CA LEU A 417 25.34 7.04 4.72
C LEU A 417 25.49 8.29 5.61
N ALA A 418 25.20 9.47 5.07
CA ALA A 418 25.38 10.75 5.75
C ALA A 418 24.29 11.05 6.80
N THR A 419 23.14 10.40 6.71
CA THR A 419 21.96 10.65 7.56
C THR A 419 21.29 9.36 8.00
N ASP A 420 20.45 9.42 9.04
CA ASP A 420 19.69 8.26 9.52
C ASP A 420 18.43 8.01 8.66
N CYS A 421 18.55 8.06 7.33
CA CYS A 421 17.43 7.88 6.41
C CYS A 421 17.47 6.50 5.70
N LEU A 422 16.38 6.18 5.00
CA LEU A 422 16.32 5.16 3.96
C LEU A 422 16.27 5.85 2.59
N ALA A 423 17.04 5.37 1.61
CA ALA A 423 16.94 5.86 0.24
C ALA A 423 16.47 4.75 -0.70
N ILE A 424 15.40 4.97 -1.45
CA ILE A 424 14.80 3.96 -2.34
C ILE A 424 14.94 4.47 -3.77
N VAL A 425 15.64 3.71 -4.60
CA VAL A 425 15.98 4.09 -5.97
C VAL A 425 15.30 3.16 -6.96
N VAL A 426 14.60 3.74 -7.91
CA VAL A 426 14.08 3.06 -9.11
C VAL A 426 15.03 3.38 -10.27
N SER A 427 15.55 2.33 -10.91
CA SER A 427 16.40 2.44 -12.10
C SER A 427 15.54 2.63 -13.35
N SER A 428 15.78 3.71 -14.11
CA SER A 428 15.05 3.97 -15.36
C SER A 428 15.37 2.95 -16.47
N SER A 429 16.59 2.41 -16.51
CA SER A 429 17.03 1.48 -17.55
C SER A 429 16.61 0.03 -17.29
N SER A 430 16.56 -0.37 -16.02
CA SER A 430 16.33 -1.77 -15.64
C SER A 430 15.00 -2.01 -14.94
N GLY A 431 14.32 -0.95 -14.44
CA GLY A 431 13.18 -1.09 -13.54
C GLY A 431 13.55 -1.72 -12.19
N GLN A 432 14.85 -1.85 -11.86
CA GLN A 432 15.27 -2.38 -10.58
C GLN A 432 14.96 -1.37 -9.47
N VAL A 433 14.35 -1.87 -8.39
CA VAL A 433 14.14 -1.10 -7.16
C VAL A 433 15.16 -1.54 -6.13
N THR A 434 15.91 -0.58 -5.58
CA THR A 434 17.01 -0.80 -4.64
C THR A 434 16.80 0.07 -3.41
N VAL A 435 16.86 -0.54 -2.23
CA VAL A 435 16.83 0.19 -0.95
C VAL A 435 18.26 0.36 -0.46
N PHE A 436 18.62 1.58 -0.07
CA PHE A 436 19.89 1.92 0.54
C PHE A 436 19.68 2.28 2.00
N ARG A 437 20.54 1.72 2.84
CA ARG A 437 20.64 2.03 4.27
C ARG A 437 22.11 2.06 4.65
N ASN A 438 22.56 3.13 5.29
CA ASN A 438 23.98 3.31 5.65
C ASN A 438 24.93 3.13 4.46
N GLY A 439 24.51 3.56 3.25
CA GLY A 439 25.27 3.39 2.02
C GLY A 439 25.26 1.98 1.42
N ILE A 440 24.61 1.01 2.05
CA ILE A 440 24.56 -0.39 1.61
C ILE A 440 23.30 -0.63 0.79
N ALA A 441 23.47 -1.21 -0.41
CA ALA A 441 22.40 -1.47 -1.35
C ALA A 441 21.74 -2.85 -1.13
N LEU A 442 20.41 -2.88 -1.12
CA LEU A 442 19.59 -4.09 -1.18
C LEU A 442 18.64 -4.00 -2.38
N PRO A 443 18.92 -4.76 -3.46
CA PRO A 443 17.99 -4.90 -4.57
C PRO A 443 16.75 -5.70 -4.15
N LEU A 444 15.57 -5.09 -4.30
CA LEU A 444 14.29 -5.76 -4.04
C LEU A 444 13.83 -6.61 -5.22
N VAL A 445 14.30 -6.28 -6.42
CA VAL A 445 13.99 -7.01 -7.65
C VAL A 445 15.29 -7.49 -8.28
N GLU A 446 15.37 -8.80 -8.51
CA GLU A 446 16.37 -9.38 -9.41
C GLU A 446 15.74 -9.54 -10.80
N ARG A 447 16.40 -9.02 -11.85
CA ARG A 447 16.29 -9.63 -13.16
C ARG A 447 17.47 -10.58 -13.34
N SER A 448 17.19 -11.75 -13.91
CA SER A 448 18.19 -12.61 -14.54
C SER A 448 19.10 -11.73 -15.39
N PHE A 449 20.42 -11.85 -15.24
CA PHE A 449 21.35 -11.37 -16.23
C PHE A 449 20.95 -12.01 -17.56
N GLY A 450 20.18 -11.27 -18.36
CA GLY A 450 20.00 -11.57 -19.77
C GLY A 450 21.36 -11.43 -20.40
N GLY A 451 22.11 -12.53 -20.43
CA GLY A 451 23.27 -12.65 -21.29
C GLY A 451 22.82 -12.20 -22.68
N LYS A 452 23.56 -11.26 -23.25
CA LYS A 452 23.63 -11.16 -24.70
C LYS A 452 24.05 -12.55 -25.18
N SER A 453 23.10 -13.37 -25.60
CA SER A 453 23.39 -14.46 -26.51
C SER A 453 23.90 -13.82 -27.80
N LEU A 454 25.15 -14.14 -28.13
CA LEU A 454 25.80 -13.88 -29.40
C LEU A 454 24.90 -14.21 -30.59
#